data_AF-A0A0N1NRS0-F1
#
_entry.id   AF-A0A0N1NRS0-F1
#
_cell.length_a   1.000
_cell.length_b   1.000
_cell.length_c   1.000
_cell.angle_alpha   90.00
_cell.angle_beta   90.00
_cell.angle_gamma   90.00
#
_symmetry.space_group_name_H-M   'P 1'
#
loop_
_entity.id
_entity.type
_entity.pdbx_description
1 polymer ?
#
loop_
_entity_poly.entity_id
_entity_poly.type
_entity_poly.pdbx_seq_one_letter_code
_entity_poly.pdbx_strand_id
1 'polypeptide(L)'
;MGLGQKSGVRLRLVEEQTGEVPAMPELSQETERARAAALFGLAEVTGPSMVPTLYQGDRLVVQYGARVRVGDVIVLRHPFQQDLLVVKRAAERREGGWWVRGDNTYAGGDSTDYGTVPDELILGKVRLRYRPLKPGQRSPLAVVRWALSAARPVLAVRSASRRLRAR
;
A
#
# COMPACT_ATOMS: atom_id res chain seq x y z
N MET A 1 23.84 -14.44 13.34
CA MET A 1 22.36 -14.41 13.36
C MET A 1 21.93 -12.95 13.50
N GLY A 2 21.67 -12.27 12.38
CA GLY A 2 21.23 -10.87 12.40
C GLY A 2 19.74 -10.80 12.63
N LEU A 3 19.29 -10.14 13.70
CA LEU A 3 17.90 -9.76 13.89
C LEU A 3 17.53 -8.80 12.77
N GLY A 4 16.98 -9.34 11.68
CA GLY A 4 16.46 -8.57 10.57
C GLY A 4 15.48 -7.54 11.11
N GLN A 5 15.76 -6.27 10.86
CA GLN A 5 14.95 -5.15 11.33
C GLN A 5 13.56 -5.24 10.69
N LYS A 6 12.62 -5.85 11.42
CA LYS A 6 11.26 -6.15 10.94
C LYS A 6 10.55 -4.84 10.59
N SER A 7 10.27 -4.64 9.31
CA SER A 7 9.57 -3.46 8.80
C SER A 7 8.08 -3.61 9.05
N GLY A 8 7.51 -2.80 9.93
CA GLY A 8 6.08 -2.80 10.25
C GLY A 8 5.34 -1.62 9.63
N VAL A 9 4.02 -1.59 9.80
CA VAL A 9 3.16 -0.49 9.39
C VAL A 9 2.21 -0.19 10.52
N ARG A 10 2.14 1.08 10.93
CA ARG A 10 1.12 1.53 11.88
C ARG A 10 -0.07 2.07 11.10
N LEU A 11 -1.19 1.35 11.15
CA LEU A 11 -2.45 1.82 10.58
C LEU A 11 -3.16 2.78 11.54
N ARG A 12 -3.70 3.87 10.99
CA ARG A 12 -4.76 4.65 11.60
C ARG A 12 -5.94 4.65 10.63
N LEU A 13 -7.03 4.02 11.04
CA LEU A 13 -8.28 4.07 10.29
C LEU A 13 -8.85 5.48 10.44
N VAL A 14 -9.21 6.11 9.32
CA VAL A 14 -9.98 7.36 9.35
C VAL A 14 -11.44 6.93 9.37
N GLU A 15 -12.09 6.98 10.53
CA GLU A 15 -13.54 6.95 10.59
C GLU A 15 -14.05 8.29 10.02
N GLU A 16 -14.70 8.24 8.87
CA GLU A 16 -15.46 9.38 8.36
C GLU A 16 -16.69 9.57 9.26
N GLN A 17 -16.66 10.64 10.05
CA GLN A 17 -17.84 11.33 10.55
C GLN A 17 -18.61 11.91 9.36
N THR A 18 -19.86 11.50 9.13
CA THR A 18 -20.93 12.39 8.61
C THR A 18 -22.27 11.81 9.05
N GLY A 19 -22.98 12.58 9.86
CA GLY A 19 -24.29 12.23 10.40
C GLY A 19 -25.43 12.24 9.38
N GLU A 20 -26.48 11.54 9.81
CA GLU A 20 -27.92 11.69 9.54
C GLU A 20 -28.47 11.86 8.10
N VAL A 21 -29.51 11.07 7.83
CA VAL A 21 -30.15 10.75 6.54
C VAL A 21 -31.33 11.70 6.25
N PRO A 22 -31.81 11.82 4.98
CA PRO A 22 -33.08 11.14 4.67
C PRO A 22 -33.20 10.52 3.26
N ALA A 23 -33.87 9.35 3.24
CA ALA A 23 -34.76 8.74 2.22
C ALA A 23 -34.44 8.80 0.70
N MET A 24 -33.97 7.65 0.15
CA MET A 24 -34.49 6.77 -0.94
C MET A 24 -34.98 7.34 -2.32
N PRO A 25 -34.98 6.58 -3.46
CA PRO A 25 -34.42 5.24 -3.73
C PRO A 25 -33.65 5.08 -5.09
N GLU A 26 -33.07 3.87 -5.29
CA GLU A 26 -32.60 3.27 -6.57
C GLU A 26 -31.25 3.69 -7.22
N LEU A 27 -30.15 3.66 -6.46
CA LEU A 27 -28.79 3.53 -7.02
C LEU A 27 -27.97 2.44 -6.29
N SER A 28 -28.61 1.30 -6.00
CA SER A 28 -28.23 0.40 -4.90
C SER A 28 -27.12 -0.63 -5.17
N GLN A 29 -26.64 -0.85 -6.41
CA GLN A 29 -25.63 -1.90 -6.62
C GLN A 29 -24.24 -1.38 -7.05
N GLU A 30 -24.18 -0.35 -7.88
CA GLU A 30 -22.89 0.28 -8.22
C GLU A 30 -22.37 1.15 -7.08
N THR A 31 -23.24 1.87 -6.37
CA THR A 31 -22.86 2.72 -5.22
C THR A 31 -22.50 1.88 -4.00
N GLU A 32 -23.18 0.77 -3.76
CA GLU A 32 -22.79 -0.17 -2.70
C GLU A 32 -21.53 -0.96 -3.07
N ARG A 33 -21.37 -1.38 -4.33
CA ARG A 33 -20.08 -1.90 -4.80
C ARG A 33 -18.98 -0.84 -4.69
N ALA A 34 -19.25 0.43 -4.97
CA ALA A 34 -18.27 1.52 -4.87
C ALA A 34 -17.92 1.87 -3.41
N ARG A 35 -18.92 1.89 -2.52
CA ARG A 35 -18.77 2.09 -1.05
C ARG A 35 -18.07 0.89 -0.39
N ALA A 36 -18.35 -0.34 -0.85
CA ALA A 36 -17.57 -1.52 -0.50
C ALA A 36 -16.18 -1.56 -1.19
N ALA A 37 -16.02 -0.91 -2.35
CA ALA A 37 -14.80 -0.99 -3.17
C ALA A 37 -13.68 -0.02 -2.78
N ALA A 38 -13.87 0.87 -1.81
CA ALA A 38 -12.78 1.75 -1.41
C ALA A 38 -12.95 2.30 0.00
N LEU A 39 -12.97 1.43 1.02
CA LEU A 39 -12.58 1.90 2.34
C LEU A 39 -11.11 2.35 2.25
N PHE A 40 -10.86 3.63 2.52
CA PHE A 40 -9.51 4.16 2.57
C PHE A 40 -8.98 4.15 4.01
N GLY A 41 -7.71 3.81 4.16
CA GLY A 41 -6.99 3.88 5.43
C GLY A 41 -5.73 4.70 5.30
N LEU A 42 -5.29 5.29 6.41
CA LEU A 42 -3.98 5.91 6.52
C LEU A 42 -3.00 4.96 7.20
N ALA A 43 -1.79 4.90 6.66
CA ALA A 43 -0.73 4.07 7.20
C ALA A 43 0.57 4.85 7.30
N GLU A 44 1.34 4.62 8.36
CA GLU A 44 2.71 5.15 8.47
C GLU A 44 3.72 4.04 8.24
N VAL A 45 4.68 4.30 7.36
CA VAL A 45 5.75 3.36 7.01
C VAL A 45 6.78 3.30 8.13
N THR A 46 7.09 2.10 8.61
CA THR A 46 8.20 1.87 9.53
C THR A 46 9.18 0.85 8.94
N GLY A 47 10.47 1.12 9.10
CA GLY A 47 11.54 0.26 8.60
C GLY A 47 11.91 0.47 7.11
N PRO A 48 13.00 -0.16 6.66
CA PRO A 48 13.66 0.18 5.39
C PRO A 48 13.27 -0.72 4.20
N SER A 49 12.37 -1.69 4.35
CA SER A 49 12.19 -2.75 3.33
C SER A 49 11.65 -2.32 1.97
N MET A 50 11.07 -1.13 1.89
CA MET A 50 10.52 -0.57 0.66
C MET A 50 11.34 0.60 0.11
N VAL A 51 12.52 0.88 0.67
CA VAL A 51 13.45 1.88 0.12
C VAL A 51 13.94 1.41 -1.26
N PRO A 52 14.02 2.29 -2.29
CA PRO A 52 13.80 3.74 -2.29
C PRO A 52 12.35 4.18 -2.55
N THR A 53 11.42 3.25 -2.77
CA THR A 53 10.02 3.59 -3.06
C THR A 53 9.33 4.23 -1.87
N LEU A 54 9.50 3.70 -0.66
CA LEU A 54 8.96 4.24 0.58
C LEU A 54 10.06 4.40 1.61
N TYR A 55 10.06 5.52 2.31
CA TYR A 55 10.97 5.80 3.41
C TYR A 55 10.22 5.76 4.74
N GLN A 56 10.95 5.53 5.82
CA GLN A 56 10.41 5.61 7.17
C GLN A 56 9.75 6.97 7.41
N GLY A 57 8.54 6.95 7.97
CA GLY A 57 7.72 8.15 8.21
C GLY A 57 6.92 8.63 6.99
N ASP A 58 7.07 8.00 5.82
CA ASP A 58 6.13 8.22 4.71
C ASP A 58 4.72 7.80 5.17
N ARG A 59 3.71 8.61 4.85
CA ARG A 59 2.30 8.28 5.07
C ARG A 59 1.67 7.76 3.79
N LEU A 60 0.86 6.73 3.91
CA LEU A 60 0.25 6.04 2.78
C LEU A 60 -1.27 6.15 2.85
N VAL A 61 -1.88 6.32 1.69
CA VAL A 61 -3.31 6.13 1.49
C VAL A 61 -3.51 4.74 0.91
N VAL A 62 -4.15 3.87 1.69
CA VAL A 62 -4.40 2.47 1.36
C VAL A 62 -5.86 2.33 0.96
N GLN A 63 -6.12 1.73 -0.19
CA GLN A 63 -7.45 1.32 -0.60
C GLN A 63 -7.66 -0.15 -0.23
N TYR A 64 -8.50 -0.42 0.77
CA TYR A 64 -8.87 -1.78 1.16
C TYR A 64 -9.77 -2.43 0.12
N GLY A 65 -9.67 -3.76 -0.03
CA GLY A 65 -10.47 -4.53 -0.97
C GLY A 65 -10.18 -4.26 -2.46
N ALA A 66 -9.18 -3.44 -2.77
CA ALA A 66 -8.81 -3.14 -4.15
C ALA A 66 -8.22 -4.36 -4.87
N ARG A 67 -8.54 -4.53 -6.16
CA ARG A 67 -7.91 -5.55 -7.01
C ARG A 67 -6.40 -5.27 -7.14
N VAL A 68 -5.59 -6.22 -6.66
CA VAL A 68 -4.13 -6.19 -6.73
C VAL A 68 -3.64 -6.66 -8.10
N ARG A 69 -2.60 -5.99 -8.61
CA ARG A 69 -1.89 -6.35 -9.84
C ARG A 69 -0.40 -6.48 -9.57
N VAL A 70 0.29 -7.22 -10.44
CA VAL A 70 1.76 -7.25 -10.47
C VAL A 70 2.31 -5.81 -10.53
N GLY A 71 3.28 -5.52 -9.67
CA GLY A 71 3.92 -4.23 -9.51
C GLY A 71 3.26 -3.32 -8.48
N ASP A 72 2.07 -3.67 -7.96
CA ASP A 72 1.40 -2.87 -6.92
C ASP A 72 2.14 -2.96 -5.58
N VAL A 73 2.13 -1.84 -4.85
CA VAL A 73 2.54 -1.82 -3.45
C VAL A 73 1.30 -2.11 -2.60
N ILE A 74 1.38 -3.12 -1.75
CA ILE A 74 0.26 -3.65 -0.99
C ILE A 74 0.57 -3.67 0.51
N VAL A 75 -0.48 -3.57 1.31
CA VAL A 75 -0.45 -3.81 2.75
C VAL A 75 -1.01 -5.20 3.00
N LEU A 76 -0.28 -6.01 3.78
CA LEU A 76 -0.66 -7.38 4.11
C LEU A 76 -0.37 -7.71 5.58
N ARG A 77 -1.12 -8.66 6.13
CA ARG A 77 -0.82 -9.31 7.42
C ARG A 77 0.32 -10.29 7.23
N HIS A 78 1.31 -10.24 8.11
CA HIS A 78 2.44 -11.15 8.04
C HIS A 78 1.99 -12.60 8.30
N PRO A 79 2.32 -13.58 7.43
CA PRO A 79 1.80 -14.96 7.54
C PRO A 79 2.04 -15.63 8.90
N PHE A 80 3.22 -15.41 9.49
CA PHE A 80 3.60 -15.97 10.78
C PHE A 80 3.44 -15.02 11.98
N GLN A 81 2.98 -13.78 11.77
CA GLN A 81 2.85 -12.75 12.82
C GLN A 81 1.58 -11.94 12.55
N GLN A 82 0.42 -12.45 12.98
CA GLN A 82 -0.90 -11.96 12.56
C GLN A 82 -1.20 -10.49 12.93
N ASP A 83 -0.56 -9.98 13.97
CA ASP A 83 -0.67 -8.58 14.42
C ASP A 83 0.30 -7.64 13.69
N LEU A 84 1.24 -8.19 12.93
CA LEU A 84 2.22 -7.42 12.17
C LEU A 84 1.72 -7.15 10.76
N LEU A 85 1.51 -5.87 10.46
CA LEU A 85 1.23 -5.41 9.11
C LEU A 85 2.51 -4.99 8.42
N VAL A 86 2.68 -5.40 7.17
CA VAL A 86 3.86 -5.09 6.37
C VAL A 86 3.43 -4.51 5.02
N VAL A 87 4.27 -3.63 4.47
CA VAL A 87 4.13 -3.16 3.09
C VAL A 87 5.17 -3.85 2.23
N LYS A 88 4.72 -4.44 1.12
CA LYS A 88 5.57 -5.11 0.13
C LYS A 88 5.07 -4.81 -1.28
N ARG A 89 5.88 -5.12 -2.28
CA ARG A 89 5.48 -5.09 -3.70
C ARG A 89 4.99 -6.47 -4.14
N ALA A 90 3.84 -6.51 -4.78
CA ALA A 90 3.32 -7.70 -5.44
C ALA A 90 4.17 -7.98 -6.69
N ALA A 91 5.07 -8.97 -6.61
CA ALA A 91 6.01 -9.26 -7.70
C ALA A 91 5.41 -10.22 -8.74
N GLU A 92 4.65 -11.22 -8.29
CA GLU A 92 4.11 -12.26 -9.16
C GLU A 92 2.84 -12.89 -8.56
N ARG A 93 1.90 -13.29 -9.40
CA ARG A 93 0.76 -14.13 -9.01
C ARG A 93 1.16 -15.60 -9.12
N ARG A 94 1.04 -16.36 -8.03
CA ARG A 94 1.34 -17.80 -7.98
C ARG A 94 0.12 -18.59 -7.53
N GLU A 95 0.22 -19.91 -7.59
CA GLU A 95 -0.77 -20.79 -6.97
C GLU A 95 -0.88 -20.46 -5.48
N GLY A 96 -2.11 -20.32 -5.00
CA GLY A 96 -2.39 -19.98 -3.59
C GLY A 96 -2.22 -18.51 -3.20
N GLY A 97 -1.79 -17.60 -4.09
CA GLY A 97 -1.78 -16.17 -3.77
C GLY A 97 -0.71 -15.34 -4.47
N TRP A 98 -0.07 -14.44 -3.72
CA TRP A 98 0.91 -13.48 -4.22
C TRP A 98 2.32 -13.75 -3.71
N TRP A 99 3.28 -13.75 -4.63
CA TRP A 99 4.69 -13.64 -4.30
C TRP A 99 5.05 -12.17 -4.12
N VAL A 100 5.51 -11.80 -2.93
CA VAL A 100 5.79 -10.42 -2.55
C VAL A 100 7.27 -10.19 -2.30
N ARG A 101 7.74 -8.99 -2.64
CA ARG A 101 9.15 -8.58 -2.50
C ARG A 101 9.26 -7.23 -1.81
N GLY A 102 10.31 -7.05 -1.03
CA GLY A 102 10.76 -5.71 -0.65
C GLY A 102 11.52 -5.06 -1.82
N ASP A 103 11.42 -3.74 -1.97
CA ASP A 103 12.26 -3.02 -2.93
C ASP A 103 13.72 -2.91 -2.44
N ASN A 104 13.91 -2.98 -1.12
CA ASN A 104 15.22 -3.08 -0.50
C ASN A 104 15.56 -4.56 -0.27
N THR A 105 16.39 -5.12 -1.15
CA THR A 105 16.83 -6.52 -1.10
C THR A 105 17.63 -6.88 0.14
N TYR A 106 18.16 -5.90 0.88
CA TYR A 106 18.96 -6.12 2.09
C TYR A 106 18.11 -6.20 3.37
N ALA A 107 16.83 -5.86 3.32
CA ALA A 107 15.97 -5.79 4.52
C ALA A 107 15.31 -7.14 4.90
N GLY A 108 15.27 -8.09 3.97
CA GLY A 108 14.56 -9.36 4.15
C GLY A 108 13.06 -9.19 4.48
N GLY A 109 12.47 -10.25 5.04
CA GLY A 109 11.07 -10.30 5.46
C GLY A 109 10.10 -10.28 4.27
N ASP A 110 10.41 -11.01 3.21
CA ASP A 110 9.56 -11.14 2.02
C ASP A 110 9.26 -12.60 1.67
N SER A 111 8.64 -12.88 0.52
CA SER A 111 8.27 -14.25 0.15
C SER A 111 9.46 -15.21 0.02
N THR A 112 10.70 -14.73 -0.02
CA THR A 112 11.88 -15.60 0.08
C THR A 112 11.94 -16.31 1.43
N ASP A 113 11.42 -15.67 2.49
CA ASP A 113 11.48 -16.18 3.86
C ASP A 113 10.23 -16.98 4.24
N TYR A 114 9.04 -16.57 3.76
CA TYR A 114 7.76 -17.16 4.16
C TYR A 114 6.90 -17.70 3.02
N GLY A 115 7.38 -17.66 1.78
CA GLY A 115 6.67 -18.19 0.63
C GLY A 115 5.53 -17.31 0.11
N THR A 116 4.61 -17.91 -0.63
CA THR A 116 3.46 -17.24 -1.25
C THR A 116 2.48 -16.78 -0.16
N VAL A 117 2.02 -15.53 -0.26
CA VAL A 117 1.04 -14.93 0.66
C VAL A 117 -0.38 -15.13 0.12
N PRO A 118 -1.27 -15.81 0.86
CA PRO A 118 -2.68 -15.96 0.48
C PRO A 118 -3.40 -14.62 0.31
N ASP A 119 -4.41 -14.59 -0.57
CA ASP A 119 -5.21 -13.39 -0.84
C ASP A 119 -5.89 -12.83 0.42
N GLU A 120 -6.33 -13.70 1.34
CA GLU A 120 -6.97 -13.29 2.60
C GLU A 120 -6.06 -12.46 3.52
N LEU A 121 -4.74 -12.59 3.38
CA LEU A 121 -3.79 -11.81 4.17
C LEU A 121 -3.54 -10.43 3.55
N ILE A 122 -3.98 -10.19 2.32
CA ILE A 122 -3.81 -8.91 1.64
C ILE A 122 -4.96 -7.99 2.01
N LEU A 123 -4.63 -6.89 2.69
CA LEU A 123 -5.63 -5.94 3.16
C LEU A 123 -6.01 -4.96 2.05
N GLY A 124 -5.04 -4.48 1.28
CA GLY A 124 -5.30 -3.47 0.28
C GLY A 124 -4.08 -2.96 -0.46
N LYS A 125 -4.36 -2.05 -1.38
CA LYS A 125 -3.38 -1.45 -2.28
C LYS A 125 -3.04 -0.03 -1.84
N VAL A 126 -1.75 0.29 -1.80
CA VAL A 126 -1.28 1.66 -1.61
C VAL A 126 -1.53 2.46 -2.89
N ARG A 127 -2.29 3.55 -2.79
CA ARG A 127 -2.61 4.44 -3.92
C ARG A 127 -1.70 5.66 -3.97
N LEU A 128 -1.41 6.24 -2.81
CA LEU A 128 -0.64 7.46 -2.67
C LEU A 128 0.33 7.32 -1.52
N ARG A 129 1.53 7.87 -1.68
CA ARG A 129 2.40 8.21 -0.56
C ARG A 129 2.52 9.72 -0.44
N TYR A 130 2.61 10.23 0.78
CA TYR A 130 2.92 11.63 1.08
C TYR A 130 3.82 11.73 2.31
N ARG A 131 4.75 12.69 2.30
CA ARG A 131 5.65 12.95 3.43
C ARG A 131 5.10 14.08 4.28
N PRO A 132 4.85 13.92 5.58
CA PRO A 132 4.32 15.02 6.39
C PRO A 132 5.22 16.27 6.30
N LEU A 133 4.60 17.45 6.14
CA LEU A 133 5.31 18.73 6.15
C LEU A 133 5.96 18.94 7.52
N LYS A 134 7.19 19.46 7.52
CA LYS A 134 7.85 19.89 8.77
C LYS A 134 7.05 21.06 9.38
N PRO A 135 6.81 21.07 10.71
CA PRO A 135 6.17 22.21 11.36
C PRO A 135 6.96 23.49 11.05
N GLY A 136 6.30 24.51 10.46
CA GLY A 136 6.91 25.82 10.17
C GLY A 136 6.89 26.27 8.71
N GLN A 137 6.56 25.41 7.74
CA GLN A 137 6.38 25.83 6.34
C GLN A 137 4.94 26.29 6.08
N ARG A 138 4.70 27.61 6.22
CA ARG A 138 3.38 28.24 6.00
C ARG A 138 3.22 28.91 4.62
N SER A 139 4.22 28.87 3.74
CA SER A 139 4.09 29.53 2.44
C SER A 139 3.33 28.63 1.43
N PRO A 140 2.32 29.17 0.72
CA PRO A 140 1.54 28.40 -0.27
C PRO A 140 2.42 27.78 -1.36
N LEU A 141 3.46 28.48 -1.80
CA LEU A 141 4.43 27.98 -2.78
C LEU A 141 5.29 26.82 -2.23
N ALA A 142 5.63 26.82 -0.94
CA ALA A 142 6.32 25.69 -0.31
C ALA A 142 5.41 24.46 -0.23
N VAL A 143 4.11 24.65 0.04
CA VAL A 143 3.11 23.57 0.01
C VAL A 143 2.94 23.00 -1.39
N VAL A 144 2.88 23.82 -2.44
CA VAL A 144 2.77 23.34 -3.83
C VAL A 144 4.04 22.59 -4.26
N ARG A 145 5.23 23.13 -3.98
CA ARG A 145 6.51 22.44 -4.25
C ARG A 145 6.66 21.14 -3.44
N TRP A 146 6.16 21.14 -2.20
CA TRP A 146 6.06 19.94 -1.38
C TRP A 146 5.09 18.93 -2.02
N ALA A 147 3.88 19.33 -2.39
CA ALA A 147 2.89 18.43 -2.98
C ALA A 147 3.44 17.75 -4.25
N LEU A 148 4.09 18.52 -5.13
CA LEU A 148 4.70 18.01 -6.35
C LEU A 148 5.89 17.05 -6.13
N SER A 149 6.57 17.13 -4.97
CA SER A 149 7.74 16.29 -4.65
C SER A 149 7.45 15.14 -3.68
N ALA A 150 6.46 15.31 -2.80
CA ALA A 150 6.15 14.42 -1.69
C ALA A 150 4.91 13.56 -1.95
N ALA A 151 3.89 14.09 -2.65
CA ALA A 151 2.68 13.34 -2.97
C ALA A 151 2.85 12.64 -4.32
N ARG A 152 3.37 11.42 -4.30
CA ARG A 152 3.56 10.63 -5.52
C ARG A 152 2.54 9.49 -5.58
N PRO A 153 1.81 9.35 -6.71
CA PRO A 153 0.99 8.17 -6.91
C PRO A 153 1.93 6.96 -6.95
N VAL A 154 1.61 5.94 -6.15
CA VAL A 154 2.35 4.68 -6.18
C VAL A 154 1.70 3.85 -7.29
N LEU A 155 2.01 4.22 -8.54
CA LEU A 155 1.55 3.49 -9.70
C LEU A 155 2.29 2.14 -9.76
N ALA A 156 1.59 1.10 -10.19
CA ALA A 156 2.21 -0.16 -10.55
C ALA A 156 3.37 0.16 -11.51
N VAL A 157 4.58 -0.31 -11.19
CA VAL A 157 5.63 -0.30 -12.20
C VAL A 157 5.10 -1.18 -13.32
N ARG A 158 4.75 -0.58 -14.46
CA ARG A 158 4.32 -1.32 -15.64
C ARG A 158 5.46 -2.30 -15.92
N SER A 159 5.19 -3.58 -15.74
CA SER A 159 6.02 -4.67 -16.23
C SER A 159 6.18 -4.45 -17.74
N ALA A 160 7.26 -3.78 -18.12
CA ALA A 160 7.70 -3.65 -19.50
C ALA A 160 8.41 -4.95 -19.87
N SER A 161 7.67 -6.05 -19.91
CA SER A 161 8.11 -7.30 -20.52
C SER A 161 6.98 -7.88 -21.37
N ARG A 162 6.51 -7.07 -22.31
CA ARG A 162 5.91 -7.60 -23.55
C ARG A 162 7.04 -7.92 -24.53
N ARG A 163 7.28 -9.22 -24.69
CA ARG A 163 7.63 -9.89 -25.94
C ARG A 163 8.80 -9.30 -26.75
N LEU A 164 9.96 -9.92 -26.58
CA LEU A 164 10.77 -10.34 -27.73
C LEU A 164 10.88 -11.85 -27.68
N ARG A 165 9.81 -12.52 -28.12
CA ARG A 165 9.91 -13.88 -28.64
C ARG A 165 10.01 -13.72 -30.16
N ALA A 166 11.24 -13.61 -30.63
CA ALA A 166 11.69 -13.77 -32.00
C ALA A 166 13.10 -14.39 -31.84
N ARG A 167 13.48 -15.48 -32.50
CA ARG A 167 12.89 -16.34 -33.51
C ARG A 167 13.48 -17.72 -33.27
#